data_AF-A0A1F3Z6S4-F1
#
_entry.id   AF-A0A1F3Z6S4-F1
#
_cell.length_a   1.000
_cell.length_b   1.000
_cell.length_c   1.000
_cell.angle_alpha   90.00
_cell.angle_beta   90.00
_cell.angle_gamma   90.00
#
_symmetry.space_group_name_H-M   'P 1'
#
loop_
_entity.id
_entity.type
_entity.pdbx_description
1 polymer ?
#
loop_
_entity_poly.entity_id
_entity_poly.type
_entity_poly.pdbx_seq_one_letter_code
_entity_poly.pdbx_strand_id
1 'polypeptide(L)'
;DDSTSIRQMVAFTLKGAGYEVVEAVDGEDGLNKAKSKPFNLVLTDQNMPKMDGITLIKSLRAMPQYKNTPILVLTTEAGDTMKSQGKAAGATGWLVKPFDPQKLMDVV
;
A
#
# COMPACT_ATOMS: atom_id res chain seq x y z
N ASP A 1 2.49 -4.16 -4.65
CA ASP A 1 3.44 -5.13 -4.10
C ASP A 1 4.00 -5.91 -5.28
N ASP A 2 5.31 -6.05 -5.41
CA ASP A 2 5.93 -6.71 -6.56
C ASP A 2 5.84 -8.25 -6.46
N SER A 3 5.72 -8.77 -5.23
CA SER A 3 5.50 -10.20 -4.98
C SER A 3 4.06 -10.63 -5.31
N THR A 4 3.93 -11.48 -6.32
CA THR A 4 2.64 -12.05 -6.73
C THR A 4 1.94 -12.79 -5.60
N SER A 5 2.68 -13.56 -4.80
CA SER A 5 2.11 -14.33 -3.69
C SER A 5 1.54 -13.41 -2.60
N ILE A 6 2.23 -12.31 -2.27
CA ILE A 6 1.73 -11.34 -1.29
C ILE A 6 0.51 -10.61 -1.84
N ARG A 7 0.54 -10.14 -3.10
CA ARG A 7 -0.63 -9.52 -3.73
C ARG A 7 -1.86 -10.43 -3.68
N GLN A 8 -1.69 -11.70 -4.05
CA GLN A 8 -2.78 -12.66 -4.07
C GLN A 8 -3.32 -12.95 -2.66
N MET A 9 -2.45 -13.12 -1.67
CA MET A 9 -2.86 -13.32 -0.28
C MET A 9 -3.68 -12.13 0.24
N VAL A 10 -3.15 -10.90 0.10
CA VAL A 10 -3.82 -9.66 0.53
C VAL A 10 -5.15 -9.50 -0.18
N ALA A 11 -5.18 -9.69 -1.50
CA ALA A 11 -6.39 -9.57 -2.29
C ALA A 11 -7.43 -10.63 -1.90
N PHE A 12 -7.02 -11.86 -1.65
CA PHE A 12 -7.90 -12.93 -1.22
C PHE A 12 -8.52 -12.64 0.15
N THR A 13 -7.71 -12.20 1.13
CA THR A 13 -8.18 -11.84 2.47
C THR A 13 -9.20 -10.71 2.42
N LEU A 14 -8.89 -9.62 1.71
CA LEU A 14 -9.77 -8.46 1.62
C LEU A 14 -11.05 -8.75 0.82
N LYS A 15 -10.95 -9.48 -0.31
CA LYS A 15 -12.13 -9.93 -1.06
C LYS A 15 -13.01 -10.86 -0.22
N GLY A 16 -12.40 -11.75 0.57
CA GLY A 16 -13.10 -12.64 1.50
C GLY A 16 -13.87 -11.90 2.60
N ALA A 17 -13.40 -10.70 2.98
CA ALA A 17 -14.09 -9.81 3.89
C ALA A 17 -15.15 -8.91 3.22
N GLY A 18 -15.36 -9.02 1.91
CA GLY A 18 -16.37 -8.27 1.16
C GLY A 18 -15.88 -6.96 0.53
N TYR A 19 -14.57 -6.67 0.56
CA TYR A 19 -14.01 -5.47 -0.06
C TYR A 19 -13.81 -5.64 -1.58
N GLU A 20 -14.03 -4.55 -2.33
CA GLU A 20 -13.55 -4.45 -3.71
C GLU A 20 -12.04 -4.19 -3.73
N VAL A 21 -11.29 -5.13 -4.31
CA VAL A 21 -9.83 -5.03 -4.39
C VAL A 21 -9.39 -4.88 -5.84
N VAL A 22 -8.54 -3.89 -6.08
CA VAL A 22 -7.81 -3.72 -7.34
C VAL A 22 -6.34 -3.94 -7.08
N GLU A 23 -5.78 -4.90 -7.80
CA GLU A 23 -4.37 -5.24 -7.69
C GLU A 23 -3.53 -4.37 -8.61
N ALA A 24 -2.34 -3.97 -8.16
CA ALA A 24 -1.34 -3.27 -8.96
C ALA A 24 0.00 -3.99 -8.87
N VAL A 25 0.69 -4.14 -10.00
CA VAL A 25 1.92 -4.94 -10.09
C VAL A 25 3.18 -4.18 -9.65
N ASP A 26 3.15 -2.86 -9.74
CA ASP A 26 4.21 -1.95 -9.32
C ASP A 26 3.63 -0.57 -8.93
N GLY A 27 4.49 0.37 -8.50
CA GLY A 27 4.06 1.70 -8.08
C GLY A 27 3.50 2.55 -9.23
N GLU A 28 3.98 2.35 -10.45
CA GLU A 28 3.53 3.13 -11.62
C GLU A 28 2.11 2.70 -12.04
N ASP A 29 1.86 1.39 -12.12
CA ASP A 29 0.54 0.81 -12.35
C ASP A 29 -0.44 1.22 -11.23
N GLY A 30 0.01 1.19 -9.98
CA GLY A 30 -0.78 1.66 -8.82
C GLY A 30 -1.17 3.13 -8.94
N LEU A 31 -0.22 4.00 -9.32
CA LEU A 31 -0.47 5.42 -9.53
C LEU A 31 -1.44 5.67 -10.68
N ASN A 32 -1.29 4.98 -11.80
CA ASN A 32 -2.17 5.11 -12.96
C ASN A 32 -3.61 4.70 -12.62
N LYS A 33 -3.78 3.59 -11.90
CA LYS A 33 -5.10 3.15 -11.40
C LYS A 33 -5.69 4.16 -10.43
N ALA A 34 -4.88 4.70 -9.52
CA ALA A 34 -5.31 5.71 -8.56
C ALA A 34 -5.75 7.03 -9.22
N LYS A 35 -5.15 7.40 -10.36
CA LYS A 35 -5.58 8.55 -11.17
C LYS A 35 -6.92 8.29 -11.87
N SER A 36 -7.15 7.08 -12.36
CA SER A 36 -8.36 6.73 -13.10
C SER A 36 -9.59 6.57 -12.22
N LYS A 37 -9.44 6.11 -10.97
CA LYS A 37 -10.56 6.00 -10.02
C LYS A 37 -10.11 6.23 -8.57
N PRO A 38 -11.00 6.74 -7.70
CA PRO A 38 -10.69 6.90 -6.29
C PRO A 38 -10.65 5.56 -5.56
N PHE A 39 -9.79 5.45 -4.55
CA PHE A 39 -9.74 4.33 -3.61
C PHE A 39 -9.87 4.81 -2.16
N ASN A 40 -10.54 4.02 -1.32
CA ASN A 40 -10.71 4.32 0.10
C ASN A 40 -9.51 3.89 0.97
N LEU A 41 -8.70 2.96 0.47
CA LEU A 41 -7.52 2.45 1.14
C LEU A 41 -6.48 2.08 0.09
N VAL A 42 -5.22 2.41 0.33
CA VAL A 42 -4.09 1.99 -0.52
C VAL A 42 -3.12 1.16 0.29
N LEU A 43 -2.85 -0.05 -0.19
CA LEU A 43 -1.82 -0.94 0.33
C LEU A 43 -0.68 -0.98 -0.69
N THR A 44 0.51 -0.55 -0.30
CA THR A 44 1.69 -0.57 -1.18
C THR A 44 2.84 -1.29 -0.51
N ASP A 45 3.64 -2.01 -1.31
CA ASP A 45 4.98 -2.40 -0.85
C ASP A 45 5.89 -1.16 -0.87
N GLN A 46 6.88 -1.15 0.00
CA GLN A 46 7.95 -0.19 -0.02
C GLN A 46 8.93 -0.45 -1.18
N ASN A 47 9.37 -1.70 -1.35
CA ASN A 47 10.36 -2.05 -2.35
C ASN A 47 9.64 -2.59 -3.59
N MET A 48 9.61 -1.81 -4.66
CA MET A 48 9.02 -2.21 -5.94
C MET A 48 9.91 -1.74 -7.09
N PRO A 49 9.97 -2.49 -8.20
CA PRO A 49 10.66 -2.05 -9.41
C PRO A 49 9.94 -0.84 -10.05
N LYS A 50 10.70 -0.03 -10.80
CA LYS A 50 10.29 1.21 -11.49
C LYS A 50 9.92 2.37 -10.57
N MET A 51 8.93 2.18 -9.69
CA MET A 51 8.48 3.18 -8.72
C MET A 51 8.31 2.52 -7.36
N ASP A 52 9.07 3.02 -6.39
CA ASP A 52 9.02 2.55 -5.00
C ASP A 52 7.75 3.03 -4.28
N GLY A 53 7.43 2.39 -3.15
CA GLY A 53 6.26 2.74 -2.35
C GLY A 53 6.31 4.17 -1.82
N ILE A 54 7.50 4.67 -1.48
CA ILE A 54 7.68 6.03 -0.96
C ILE A 54 7.33 7.08 -2.01
N THR A 55 7.79 6.91 -3.25
CA THR A 55 7.48 7.80 -4.37
C THR A 55 6.00 7.70 -4.74
N LEU A 56 5.41 6.50 -4.71
CA LEU A 56 3.97 6.32 -4.87
C LEU A 56 3.19 7.11 -3.82
N ILE A 57 3.53 6.98 -2.53
CA ILE A 57 2.85 7.68 -1.44
C ILE A 57 2.92 9.19 -1.65
N LYS A 58 4.11 9.74 -1.96
CA LYS A 58 4.26 11.18 -2.25
C LYS A 58 3.40 11.62 -3.43
N SER A 59 3.36 10.82 -4.49
CA SER A 59 2.55 11.09 -5.69
C SER A 59 1.05 11.06 -5.39
N LEU A 60 0.61 10.11 -4.57
CA LEU A 60 -0.76 10.03 -4.08
C LEU A 60 -1.09 11.24 -3.21
N ARG A 61 -0.24 11.60 -2.25
CA ARG A 61 -0.46 12.76 -1.36
C ARG A 61 -0.48 14.10 -2.08
N ALA A 62 0.16 14.21 -3.24
CA ALA A 62 0.06 15.38 -4.11
C ALA A 62 -1.33 15.50 -4.80
N MET A 63 -2.11 14.42 -4.86
CA MET A 63 -3.45 14.43 -5.45
C MET A 63 -4.52 14.77 -4.39
N PRO A 64 -5.40 15.77 -4.65
CA PRO A 64 -6.42 16.19 -3.69
C PRO A 64 -7.33 15.05 -3.20
N GLN A 65 -7.70 14.12 -4.09
CA GLN A 65 -8.56 12.99 -3.77
C GLN A 65 -7.94 11.99 -2.78
N TYR A 66 -6.60 11.96 -2.66
CA TYR A 66 -5.86 11.05 -1.79
C TYR A 66 -5.26 11.76 -0.58
N LYS A 67 -5.58 13.03 -0.32
CA LYS A 67 -5.00 13.77 0.80
C LYS A 67 -5.30 13.11 2.16
N ASN A 68 -6.50 12.55 2.31
CA ASN A 68 -6.99 11.93 3.54
C ASN A 68 -7.14 10.40 3.45
N THR A 69 -6.89 9.80 2.28
CA THR A 69 -7.01 8.35 2.10
C THR A 69 -5.96 7.62 2.94
N PRO A 70 -6.32 6.64 3.78
CA PRO A 70 -5.35 5.80 4.46
C PRO A 70 -4.40 5.12 3.46
N ILE A 71 -3.09 5.26 3.69
CA ILE A 71 -2.07 4.56 2.91
C ILE A 71 -1.25 3.70 3.86
N LEU A 72 -1.34 2.39 3.71
CA LEU A 72 -0.59 1.41 4.48
C LEU A 72 0.58 0.87 3.67
N VAL A 73 1.75 0.81 4.31
CA VAL A 73 2.97 0.31 3.70
C VAL A 73 3.27 -1.09 4.20
N LEU A 74 3.30 -2.05 3.29
CA LEU A 74 3.82 -3.39 3.52
C LEU A 74 5.33 -3.33 3.35
N THR A 75 6.11 -3.75 4.35
CA THR A 75 7.58 -3.71 4.28
C THR A 75 8.19 -4.95 4.93
N THR A 76 9.34 -5.41 4.44
CA THR A 76 10.15 -6.43 5.13
C THR A 76 11.03 -5.83 6.22
N GLU A 77 11.25 -4.51 6.22
CA GLU A 77 12.16 -3.83 7.13
C GLU A 77 11.39 -3.11 8.23
N ALA A 78 11.66 -3.50 9.49
CA ALA A 78 11.10 -2.83 10.66
C ALA A 78 11.91 -1.62 11.14
N GLY A 79 12.94 -1.20 10.40
CA GLY A 79 13.89 -0.17 10.80
C GLY A 79 13.26 1.22 10.98
N ASP A 80 13.66 1.92 12.04
CA ASP A 80 13.08 3.22 12.41
C ASP A 80 13.32 4.31 11.35
N THR A 81 14.45 4.27 10.65
CA THR A 81 14.74 5.17 9.52
C THR A 81 13.68 5.05 8.43
N MET A 82 13.26 3.81 8.14
CA MET A 82 12.33 3.54 7.06
C MET A 82 10.90 3.95 7.42
N LYS A 83 10.49 3.68 8.67
CA LYS A 83 9.23 4.21 9.22
C LYS A 83 9.20 5.74 9.19
N SER A 84 10.32 6.40 9.52
CA SER A 84 10.42 7.86 9.47
C SER A 84 10.24 8.40 8.06
N GLN A 85 10.87 7.76 7.05
CA GLN A 85 10.72 8.14 5.64
C GLN A 85 9.28 7.94 5.13
N GLY A 86 8.66 6.80 5.46
CA GLY A 86 7.25 6.55 5.13
C GLY A 86 6.31 7.56 5.80
N LYS A 87 6.55 7.88 7.08
CA LYS A 87 5.78 8.90 7.81
C LYS A 87 5.92 10.29 7.17
N ALA A 88 7.15 10.67 6.82
CA ALA A 88 7.44 11.93 6.15
C ALA A 88 6.82 12.01 4.74
N ALA A 89 6.70 10.87 4.05
CA ALA A 89 5.98 10.78 2.78
C ALA A 89 4.46 10.89 2.95
N GLY A 90 3.93 10.66 4.15
CA GLY A 90 2.51 10.73 4.48
C GLY A 90 1.82 9.38 4.57
N ALA A 91 2.54 8.28 4.82
CA ALA A 91 1.93 7.00 5.14
C ALA A 91 1.15 7.06 6.45
N THR A 92 0.04 6.33 6.51
CA THR A 92 -0.84 6.24 7.69
C THR A 92 -0.41 5.11 8.63
N GLY A 93 0.12 4.01 8.08
CA GLY A 93 0.55 2.86 8.87
C GLY A 93 1.50 1.95 8.11
N TRP A 94 2.02 0.95 8.82
CA TRP A 94 2.97 -0.02 8.29
C TRP A 94 2.67 -1.42 8.83
N LEU A 95 2.82 -2.39 7.94
CA LEU A 95 2.67 -3.81 8.25
C LEU A 95 3.96 -4.53 7.84
N VAL A 96 4.63 -5.11 8.84
CA VAL A 96 5.92 -5.80 8.62
C VAL A 96 5.65 -7.23 8.14
N LYS A 97 6.31 -7.63 7.05
CA LYS A 97 6.28 -8.98 6.50
C LYS A 97 7.23 -9.91 7.29
N PRO A 98 6.89 -11.20 7.47
CA PRO A 98 5.59 -11.81 7.19
C PRO A 98 4.52 -11.36 8.20
N PHE A 99 3.30 -11.13 7.73
CA PHE A 99 2.15 -10.77 8.57
C PHE A 99 1.02 -11.77 8.43
N ASP A 100 0.23 -11.92 9.49
CA ASP A 100 -0.97 -12.74 9.49
C ASP A 100 -2.11 -12.02 8.73
N PRO A 101 -2.87 -12.70 7.86
CA PRO A 101 -4.10 -12.19 7.28
C PRO A 101 -5.07 -11.56 8.30
N GLN A 102 -5.17 -12.10 9.52
CA GLN A 102 -6.00 -11.51 10.58
C GLN A 102 -5.45 -10.14 11.01
N LYS A 103 -4.13 -10.01 11.12
CA LYS A 103 -3.48 -8.74 11.46
C LYS A 103 -3.65 -7.70 10.37
N LEU A 104 -3.74 -8.11 9.10
CA LEU A 104 -4.14 -7.22 8.01
C LEU A 104 -5.57 -6.70 8.24
N MET A 105 -6.50 -7.56 8.66
CA MET A 105 -7.89 -7.17 8.93
C MET A 105 -8.04 -6.22 10.13
N ASP A 106 -7.15 -6.28 11.12
CA ASP A 106 -7.16 -5.37 12.27
C ASP A 106 -6.75 -3.93 11.91
N VAL A 107 -6.08 -3.73 10.76
CA VAL A 107 -5.51 -2.44 10.36
C VAL A 107 -6.18 -1.80 9.14
N VAL A 108 -7.15 -2.48 8.53
CA VAL A 108 -7.89 -2.05 7.32
C VAL A 108 -9.33 -1.69 7.61
#